data_AF-A0A1A7PVJ8-F1
#
_entry.id   AF-A0A1A7PVJ8-F1
#
_cell.length_a   1.000
_cell.length_b   1.000
_cell.length_c   1.000
_cell.angle_alpha   90.00
_cell.angle_beta   90.00
_cell.angle_gamma   90.00
#
_symmetry.space_group_name_H-M   'P 1'
#
loop_
_entity.id
_entity.type
_entity.pdbx_description
1 polymer ?
#
loop_
_entity_poly.entity_id
_entity_poly.type
_entity_poly.pdbx_seq_one_letter_code
_entity_poly.pdbx_strand_id
1 'polypeptide(L)'
;MHQSQNKELQEAITLVNRLARQQIPLIDHYKVDEGFKGSILKVLNSREFTATGIRENIFDEKVYKRSQCTNFVRDWERLECVIKYIREQTKKDTLFQDFEHLGKKWKADPLKVYK
;
A
#
# COMPACT_ATOMS: atom_id res chain seq x y z
N MET A 1 17.34 -8.90 14.12
CA MET A 1 16.94 -7.58 13.58
C MET A 1 15.99 -7.68 12.37
N HIS A 2 16.14 -8.64 11.44
CA HIS A 2 15.19 -8.82 10.31
C HIS A 2 13.82 -9.43 10.66
N GLN A 3 13.72 -10.23 11.73
CA GLN A 3 12.44 -10.85 12.14
C GLN A 3 11.47 -9.87 12.81
N SER A 4 11.96 -8.91 13.59
CA SER A 4 11.12 -7.93 14.29
C SER A 4 10.44 -6.95 13.33
N GLN A 5 11.18 -6.44 12.34
CA GLN A 5 10.63 -5.55 11.31
C GLN A 5 9.55 -6.23 10.46
N ASN A 6 9.73 -7.51 10.13
CA ASN A 6 8.70 -8.29 9.45
C ASN A 6 7.45 -8.47 10.32
N LYS A 7 7.62 -8.76 11.61
CA LYS A 7 6.50 -8.93 12.54
C LYS A 7 5.67 -7.64 12.67
N GLU A 8 6.33 -6.50 12.86
CA GLU A 8 5.65 -5.20 12.95
C GLU A 8 4.91 -4.82 11.67
N LEU A 9 5.48 -5.12 10.49
CA LEU A 9 4.80 -4.88 9.22
C LEU A 9 3.57 -5.79 9.07
N GLN A 10 3.66 -7.06 9.47
CA GLN A 10 2.52 -7.98 9.44
C GLN A 10 1.41 -7.57 10.41
N GLU A 11 1.76 -7.08 11.60
CA GLU A 11 0.81 -6.53 12.57
C GLU A 11 0.12 -5.28 12.02
N ALA A 12 0.87 -4.38 11.39
CA ALA A 12 0.33 -3.20 10.72
C ALA A 12 -0.62 -3.57 9.57
N ILE A 13 -0.22 -4.51 8.69
CA ILE A 13 -1.07 -5.02 7.60
C ILE A 13 -2.36 -5.64 8.17
N THR A 14 -2.26 -6.39 9.26
CA THR A 14 -3.42 -7.03 9.91
C THR A 14 -4.39 -5.98 10.46
N LEU A 15 -3.87 -4.94 11.12
CA LEU A 15 -4.66 -3.83 11.63
C LEU A 15 -5.38 -3.08 10.52
N VAL A 16 -4.66 -2.71 9.45
CA VAL A 16 -5.22 -2.02 8.28
C VAL A 16 -6.32 -2.87 7.61
N ASN A 17 -6.08 -4.17 7.44
CA ASN A 17 -7.07 -5.08 6.88
C ASN A 17 -8.32 -5.22 7.76
N ARG A 18 -8.16 -5.24 9.08
CA ARG A 18 -9.27 -5.31 10.03
C ARG A 18 -10.15 -4.07 9.94
N LEU A 19 -9.55 -2.89 9.94
CA LEU A 19 -10.29 -1.61 9.88
C LEU A 19 -10.94 -1.40 8.50
N ALA A 20 -10.28 -1.79 7.42
CA ALA A 20 -10.87 -1.73 6.08
C ALA A 20 -12.13 -2.62 5.92
N ARG A 21 -12.32 -3.64 6.76
CA ARG A 21 -13.55 -4.47 6.78
C ARG A 21 -14.72 -3.78 7.47
N GLN A 22 -14.48 -2.75 8.27
CA GLN A 22 -15.53 -2.05 9.02
C GLN A 22 -16.35 -1.09 8.14
N GLN A 23 -16.08 -1.05 6.82
CA GLN A 23 -16.72 -0.15 5.84
C GLN A 23 -16.57 1.35 6.14
N ILE A 24 -15.76 1.71 7.14
CA ILE A 24 -15.37 3.09 7.43
C ILE A 24 -14.14 3.43 6.56
N PRO A 25 -14.12 4.59 5.88
CA PRO A 25 -12.95 5.06 5.16
C PRO A 25 -11.71 5.12 6.05
N LEU A 26 -10.58 4.56 5.58
CA LEU A 26 -9.33 4.52 6.38
C LEU A 26 -8.82 5.91 6.75
N ILE A 27 -9.16 6.94 5.95
CA ILE A 27 -8.84 8.34 6.23
C ILE A 27 -9.41 8.82 7.58
N ASP A 28 -10.59 8.34 7.98
CA ASP A 28 -11.23 8.81 9.22
C ASP A 28 -10.50 8.24 10.45
N HIS A 29 -10.11 6.97 10.40
CA HIS A 29 -9.23 6.38 11.40
C HIS A 29 -7.85 7.06 11.40
N TYR A 30 -7.30 7.38 10.23
CA TYR A 30 -5.99 8.03 10.10
C TYR A 30 -5.93 9.42 10.75
N LYS A 31 -7.04 10.16 10.73
CA LYS A 31 -7.14 11.51 11.32
C LYS A 31 -7.18 11.51 12.84
N VAL A 32 -7.67 10.43 13.46
CA VAL A 32 -8.02 10.40 14.89
C VAL A 32 -7.05 9.54 15.71
N ASP A 33 -6.54 8.45 15.15
CA ASP A 33 -5.72 7.46 15.86
C ASP A 33 -4.25 7.55 15.43
N GLU A 34 -3.39 8.11 16.28
CA GLU A 34 -1.94 8.22 16.03
C GLU A 34 -1.24 6.86 15.95
N GLY A 35 -1.72 5.84 16.69
CA GLY A 35 -1.18 4.48 16.59
C GLY A 35 -1.52 3.82 15.26
N PHE A 36 -2.72 4.06 14.76
CA PHE A 36 -3.15 3.63 13.44
C PHE A 36 -2.41 4.36 12.32
N LYS A 37 -2.20 5.68 12.46
CA LYS A 37 -1.41 6.49 11.53
C LYS A 37 0.01 5.95 11.36
N GLY A 38 0.69 5.60 12.45
CA GLY A 38 2.01 4.96 12.38
C GLY A 38 1.98 3.64 11.62
N SER A 39 0.94 2.83 11.83
CA SER A 39 0.76 1.55 11.14
C SER A 39 0.50 1.72 9.63
N ILE A 40 -0.34 2.68 9.25
CA ILE A 40 -0.61 3.01 7.84
C ILE A 40 0.65 3.50 7.14
N LEU A 41 1.43 4.38 7.77
CA LEU A 41 2.68 4.87 7.22
C LEU A 41 3.70 3.74 7.00
N LYS A 42 3.79 2.76 7.90
CA LYS A 42 4.64 1.56 7.70
C LYS A 42 4.21 0.77 6.46
N VAL A 43 2.91 0.56 6.27
CA VAL A 43 2.38 -0.15 5.08
C VAL A 43 2.67 0.64 3.81
N LEU A 44 2.38 1.95 3.80
CA LEU A 44 2.63 2.84 2.66
C LEU A 44 4.11 2.85 2.26
N ASN A 45 5.02 3.00 3.23
CA ASN A 45 6.46 2.98 2.98
C ASN A 45 6.93 1.64 2.40
N SER A 46 6.39 0.51 2.88
CA SER A 46 6.70 -0.82 2.34
C SER A 46 6.22 -0.99 0.89
N ARG A 47 5.01 -0.51 0.59
CA ARG A 47 4.44 -0.56 -0.77
C ARG A 47 5.20 0.34 -1.73
N GLU A 48 5.57 1.55 -1.30
CA GLU A 48 6.39 2.46 -2.08
C GLU A 48 7.75 1.86 -2.38
N PHE A 49 8.47 1.36 -1.37
CA PHE A 49 9.78 0.73 -1.58
C PHE A 49 9.72 -0.41 -2.59
N THR A 50 8.67 -1.23 -2.53
CA THR A 50 8.47 -2.32 -3.48
C THR A 50 8.17 -1.80 -4.88
N ALA A 51 7.31 -0.78 -5.00
CA ALA A 51 6.95 -0.19 -6.27
C ALA A 51 8.14 0.50 -6.94
N THR A 52 8.93 1.26 -6.18
CA THR A 52 10.18 1.87 -6.64
C THR A 52 11.18 0.79 -7.06
N GLY A 53 11.35 -0.29 -6.29
CA GLY A 53 12.25 -1.39 -6.69
C GLY A 53 11.82 -2.10 -7.98
N ILE A 54 10.52 -2.21 -8.25
CA ILE A 54 10.00 -2.70 -9.53
C ILE A 54 10.28 -1.71 -10.65
N ARG A 55 10.04 -0.42 -10.41
CA ARG A 55 10.27 0.66 -11.38
C ARG A 55 11.74 0.77 -11.80
N GLU A 56 12.64 0.61 -10.85
CA GLU A 56 14.09 0.61 -11.07
C GLU A 56 14.63 -0.74 -11.58
N ASN A 57 13.75 -1.69 -11.93
CA ASN A 57 14.10 -3.05 -12.42
C ASN A 57 14.97 -3.86 -11.45
N ILE A 58 14.92 -3.56 -10.16
CA ILE A 58 15.57 -4.34 -9.09
C ILE A 58 14.73 -5.59 -8.78
N PHE A 59 13.40 -5.45 -8.83
CA PHE A 59 12.47 -6.56 -8.66
C PHE A 59 11.77 -6.91 -9.97
N ASP A 60 11.64 -8.21 -10.26
CA ASP A 60 10.89 -8.67 -11.42
C ASP A 60 9.38 -8.44 -11.22
N GLU A 61 8.83 -7.51 -12.01
CA GLU A 61 7.40 -7.15 -11.95
C GLU A 61 6.50 -8.35 -12.21
N LYS A 62 6.85 -9.25 -13.15
CA LYS A 62 6.00 -10.37 -13.53
C LYS A 62 5.91 -11.37 -12.39
N VAL A 63 7.04 -11.67 -11.75
CA VAL A 63 7.10 -12.57 -10.58
C VAL A 63 6.33 -11.97 -9.41
N TYR A 64 6.55 -10.68 -9.13
CA TYR A 64 5.86 -10.01 -8.02
C TYR A 64 4.35 -9.92 -8.27
N LYS A 65 3.93 -9.54 -9.48
CA LYS A 65 2.51 -9.48 -9.89
C LYS A 65 1.84 -10.82 -9.71
N ARG A 66 2.45 -11.93 -10.16
CA ARG A 66 1.89 -13.29 -10.00
C ARG A 66 1.58 -13.67 -8.56
N SER A 67 2.38 -13.20 -7.60
CA SER A 67 2.21 -13.54 -6.18
C SER A 67 1.32 -12.57 -5.42
N GLN A 68 1.34 -11.26 -5.76
CA GLN A 68 0.73 -10.21 -4.94
C GLN A 68 -0.31 -9.34 -5.64
N CYS A 69 -0.63 -9.53 -6.93
CA CYS A 69 -1.50 -8.61 -7.69
C CYS A 69 -2.80 -8.25 -6.96
N THR A 70 -3.57 -9.24 -6.51
CA THR A 70 -4.85 -9.01 -5.81
C THR A 70 -4.67 -8.22 -4.51
N ASN A 71 -3.67 -8.57 -3.70
CA ASN A 71 -3.39 -7.87 -2.45
C ASN A 71 -2.93 -6.44 -2.70
N PHE A 72 -2.03 -6.25 -3.67
CA PHE A 72 -1.45 -4.96 -4.00
C PHE A 72 -2.48 -3.99 -4.56
N VAL A 73 -3.34 -4.44 -5.48
CA VAL A 73 -4.44 -3.64 -6.03
C VAL A 73 -5.45 -3.29 -4.92
N ARG A 74 -5.83 -4.26 -4.08
CA ARG A 74 -6.74 -4.01 -2.95
C ARG A 74 -6.16 -2.98 -1.97
N ASP A 75 -4.87 -3.07 -1.68
CA ASP A 75 -4.19 -2.12 -0.80
C ASP A 75 -4.19 -0.72 -1.42
N TRP A 76 -3.93 -0.60 -2.73
CA TRP A 76 -4.02 0.66 -3.46
C TRP A 76 -5.40 1.29 -3.33
N GLU A 77 -6.47 0.53 -3.61
CA GLU A 77 -7.85 1.03 -3.55
C GLU A 77 -8.24 1.56 -2.15
N ARG A 78 -7.70 0.94 -1.11
CA ARG A 78 -7.98 1.34 0.28
C ARG A 78 -7.16 2.54 0.72
N LEU A 79 -5.89 2.58 0.33
CA LEU A 79 -4.91 3.57 0.81
C LEU A 79 -4.89 4.84 -0.03
N GLU A 80 -5.47 4.85 -1.24
CA GLU A 80 -5.53 6.04 -2.10
C GLU A 80 -6.12 7.26 -1.37
N CYS A 81 -7.19 7.07 -0.58
CA CYS A 81 -7.81 8.17 0.17
C CYS A 81 -6.87 8.79 1.21
N VAL A 82 -6.04 7.96 1.87
CA VAL A 82 -5.04 8.39 2.85
C VAL A 82 -3.90 9.12 2.15
N ILE A 83 -3.41 8.60 1.03
CA ILE A 83 -2.33 9.22 0.26
C ILE A 83 -2.74 10.62 -0.20
N LYS A 84 -3.94 10.77 -0.78
CA LYS A 84 -4.48 12.08 -1.19
C LYS A 84 -4.49 13.06 -0.03
N TYR A 85 -5.01 12.64 1.12
CA TYR A 85 -5.02 13.45 2.34
C TYR A 85 -3.60 13.87 2.79
N ILE A 86 -2.64 12.94 2.84
CA ILE A 86 -1.27 13.25 3.23
C ILE A 86 -0.65 14.28 2.27
N ARG A 87 -0.85 14.14 0.97
CA ARG A 87 -0.34 15.08 -0.04
C ARG A 87 -0.94 16.47 0.13
N GLU A 88 -2.25 16.57 0.36
CA GLU A 88 -2.95 17.83 0.59
C GLU A 88 -2.44 18.59 1.81
N GLN A 89 -2.16 17.86 2.91
CA GLN A 89 -1.63 18.41 4.16
C GLN A 89 -0.16 18.79 4.05
N THR A 90 0.66 17.99 3.36
CA THR A 90 2.11 18.20 3.29
C THR A 90 2.56 19.06 2.11
N LYS A 91 1.66 19.33 1.15
CA LYS A 91 1.96 19.99 -0.13
C LYS A 91 3.06 19.28 -0.94
N LYS A 92 3.08 17.95 -0.88
CA LYS A 92 4.06 17.09 -1.57
C LYS A 92 3.36 16.08 -2.46
N ASP A 93 3.12 16.46 -3.71
CA ASP A 93 2.36 15.63 -4.65
C ASP A 93 3.05 14.32 -5.04
N THR A 94 4.36 14.22 -4.84
CA THR A 94 5.17 13.05 -5.20
C THR A 94 5.20 11.96 -4.12
N LEU A 95 4.62 12.19 -2.94
CA LEU A 95 4.60 11.16 -1.88
C LEU A 95 3.82 9.93 -2.33
N PHE A 96 4.44 8.75 -2.27
CA PHE A 96 3.82 7.48 -2.65
C PHE A 96 3.45 7.38 -4.15
N GLN A 97 4.16 8.10 -5.02
CA GLN A 97 3.84 8.16 -6.46
C GLN A 97 4.10 6.84 -7.19
N ASP A 98 5.11 6.08 -6.77
CA ASP A 98 5.42 4.81 -7.43
C ASP A 98 4.40 3.76 -7.06
N PHE A 99 3.97 3.73 -5.80
CA PHE A 99 2.87 2.89 -5.36
C PHE A 99 1.58 3.21 -6.12
N GLU A 100 1.25 4.49 -6.28
CA GLU A 100 0.10 4.93 -7.08
C GLU A 100 0.21 4.47 -8.54
N HIS A 101 1.37 4.68 -9.16
CA HIS A 101 1.59 4.30 -10.55
C HIS A 101 1.39 2.80 -10.76
N LEU A 102 2.05 1.98 -9.93
CA LEU A 102 1.98 0.53 -10.03
C LEU A 102 0.59 0.00 -9.67
N GLY A 103 -0.05 0.55 -8.64
CA GLY A 103 -1.39 0.20 -8.21
C GLY A 103 -2.43 0.44 -9.30
N LYS A 104 -2.38 1.61 -9.96
CA LYS A 104 -3.23 1.94 -11.11
C LYS A 104 -2.96 1.03 -12.32
N LYS A 105 -1.68 0.78 -12.63
CA LYS A 105 -1.26 -0.11 -13.73
C LYS A 105 -1.84 -1.51 -13.56
N TRP A 106 -1.72 -2.09 -12.37
CA TRP A 106 -2.20 -3.45 -12.09
C TRP A 106 -3.70 -3.55 -11.90
N LYS A 107 -4.36 -2.47 -11.47
CA LYS A 107 -5.83 -2.38 -11.47
C LYS A 107 -6.39 -2.39 -12.89
N ALA A 108 -5.73 -1.72 -13.83
CA ALA A 108 -6.15 -1.67 -15.24
C ALA A 108 -5.84 -2.97 -16.00
N ASP A 109 -4.73 -3.64 -15.66
CA ASP A 109 -4.36 -4.95 -16.22
C ASP A 109 -4.15 -5.96 -15.08
N PRO A 110 -5.21 -6.55 -14.51
CA PRO A 110 -5.10 -7.55 -13.46
C PRO A 110 -4.51 -8.88 -13.99
N LEU A 111 -4.16 -9.79 -13.08
CA LEU A 111 -3.77 -11.16 -13.45
C LEU A 111 -4.90 -11.87 -14.20
N LYS A 112 -4.55 -12.53 -15.30
CA LYS A 112 -5.47 -13.31 -16.11
C LYS A 112 -5.46 -14.77 -15.66
N VAL A 113 -6.63 -15.42 -15.75
CA VAL A 113 -6.76 -16.87 -15.53
C VAL A 113 -5.91 -17.60 -16.56
N TYR A 114 -5.18 -18.64 -16.15
CA TYR A 114 -4.47 -19.50 -17.10
C TYR A 114 -5.45 -20.14 -18.07
N LYS A 115 -5.14 -20.08 -19.37
CA LYS A 115 -5.83 -20.84 -20.41
C LYS A 115 -5.22 -22.22 -20.52
#